data_AF-A0A2W2A2S7-F1
#
_entry.id   AF-A0A2W2A2S7-F1
#
_cell.length_a   1.000
_cell.length_b   1.000
_cell.length_c   1.000
_cell.angle_alpha   90.00
_cell.angle_beta   90.00
_cell.angle_gamma   90.00
#
_symmetry.space_group_name_H-M   'P 1'
#
loop_
_entity.id
_entity.type
_entity.pdbx_description
1 polymer ?
#
loop_
_entity_poly.entity_id
_entity_poly.type
_entity_poly.pdbx_seq_one_letter_code
_entity_poly.pdbx_strand_id
1 'polypeptide(L)'
;MWIVEDAAGGYRAIAIVKRDDDHPLEAGRQLTKISTFKVDDRAEGEKLGELLLKTVLQWAHVQRVDALFVTVINDDAKQVLMRFLDTFGFVNVGRLPGTDDEWVLEKNLRSGANAPTDPLTYHVRYGPPAVASGSDVFVIPIRPTWYEGLFPDSPSLDGTLTLPGFSNVEIRPFGNALRKAYLSNSTRKSLPAGSVILFYRSAGARGGQGAVRAIGVVEQTLRSSDPSVVLSFVGRRTVYTAEEVSRMCQSGVIAVLFRQDRFLDEAWSLDELVAMGVLNGPPQTITRAASEEGRAWILQQLSG
;
A
#
# COMPACT_ATOMS: atom_id res chain seq x y z
N MET A 1 1.34 20.00 4.88
CA MET A 1 0.19 19.73 5.78
C MET A 1 -0.91 19.12 4.94
N TRP A 2 -1.56 18.10 5.46
CA TRP A 2 -2.70 17.42 4.83
C TRP A 2 -3.82 17.33 5.85
N ILE A 3 -5.04 17.61 5.42
CA ILE A 3 -6.24 17.67 6.26
C ILE A 3 -7.32 16.88 5.54
N VAL A 4 -8.12 16.10 6.26
CA VAL A 4 -9.35 15.48 5.76
C VAL A 4 -10.53 16.18 6.40
N GLU A 5 -11.47 16.69 5.61
CA GLU A 5 -12.67 17.37 6.08
C GLU A 5 -13.93 16.52 5.84
N ASP A 6 -14.96 16.73 6.66
CA ASP A 6 -16.31 16.22 6.39
C ASP A 6 -17.10 17.18 5.48
N ALA A 7 -18.27 16.74 5.03
CA ALA A 7 -19.13 17.54 4.15
C ALA A 7 -19.66 18.84 4.79
N ALA A 8 -19.59 18.96 6.12
CA ALA A 8 -19.97 20.14 6.87
C ALA A 8 -18.76 21.06 7.21
N GLY A 9 -17.56 20.73 6.71
CA GLY A 9 -16.32 21.49 6.96
C GLY A 9 -15.63 21.17 8.29
N GLY A 10 -16.04 20.11 8.99
CA GLY A 10 -15.40 19.62 10.20
C GLY A 10 -14.12 18.83 9.90
N TYR A 11 -13.05 19.05 10.68
CA TYR A 11 -11.79 18.31 10.52
C TYR A 11 -11.91 16.88 11.05
N ARG A 12 -11.51 15.90 10.22
CA ARG A 12 -11.55 14.47 10.54
C ARG A 12 -10.20 13.82 10.68
N ALA A 13 -9.18 14.35 10.01
CA ALA A 13 -7.81 13.86 10.15
C ALA A 13 -6.82 14.95 9.74
N ILE A 14 -5.63 14.97 10.33
CA ILE A 14 -4.57 15.90 9.97
C ILE A 14 -3.19 15.25 10.10
N ALA A 15 -2.34 15.51 9.11
CA ALA A 15 -0.91 15.23 9.14
C ALA A 15 -0.10 16.50 8.83
N ILE A 16 0.86 16.83 9.70
CA ILE A 16 1.81 17.93 9.48
C ILE A 16 3.20 17.33 9.47
N VAL A 17 3.96 17.68 8.43
CA VAL A 17 5.35 17.27 8.27
C VAL A 17 6.24 18.50 8.21
N LYS A 18 7.35 18.45 8.92
CA LYS A 18 8.41 19.46 8.93
C LYS A 18 9.70 18.83 8.40
N ARG A 19 10.30 19.46 7.41
CA ARG A 19 11.61 19.04 6.86
C ARG A 19 12.73 19.53 7.75
N ASP A 20 13.85 18.83 7.65
CA ASP A 20 15.15 19.25 8.21
C ASP A 20 15.03 19.63 9.70
N ASP A 21 14.29 18.80 10.45
CA ASP A 21 14.16 18.93 11.89
C ASP A 21 15.28 18.17 12.59
N ASP A 22 15.78 18.72 13.69
CA ASP A 22 16.89 18.13 14.42
C ASP A 22 16.45 16.80 15.05
N HIS A 23 17.23 15.75 14.81
CA HIS A 23 16.96 14.45 15.39
C HIS A 23 17.21 14.51 16.90
N PRO A 24 16.22 14.16 17.74
CA PRO A 24 16.33 14.38 19.18
C PRO A 24 17.38 13.49 19.88
N LEU A 25 17.82 12.39 19.25
CA LEU A 25 18.78 11.45 19.83
C LEU A 25 20.17 11.52 19.21
N GLU A 26 20.31 12.18 18.06
CA GLU A 26 21.54 12.18 17.28
C GLU A 26 21.90 13.61 16.89
N ALA A 27 22.80 14.21 17.66
CA ALA A 27 23.25 15.58 17.43
C ALA A 27 23.81 15.75 16.02
N GLY A 28 23.31 16.76 15.29
CA GLY A 28 23.73 17.08 13.93
C GLY A 28 23.08 16.23 12.83
N ARG A 29 22.24 15.24 13.17
CA ARG A 29 21.42 14.52 12.20
C ARG A 29 20.09 15.27 12.03
N GLN A 30 19.73 15.60 10.79
CA GLN A 30 18.44 16.21 10.48
C GLN A 30 17.59 15.25 9.67
N LEU A 31 16.33 15.08 10.09
CA LEU A 31 15.36 14.20 9.46
C LEU A 31 14.04 14.93 9.23
N THR A 32 13.15 14.30 8.48
CA THR A 32 11.80 14.81 8.31
C THR A 32 10.90 14.35 9.45
N LYS A 33 10.33 15.29 10.20
CA LYS A 33 9.45 15.02 11.34
C LYS A 33 7.99 14.98 10.91
N ILE A 34 7.25 13.96 11.33
CA ILE A 34 5.78 14.00 11.37
C ILE A 34 5.38 14.69 12.68
N SER A 35 5.22 16.01 12.65
CA SER A 35 4.97 16.84 13.84
C SER A 35 3.55 16.74 14.37
N THR A 36 2.60 16.34 13.53
CA THR A 36 1.21 16.10 13.94
C THR A 36 0.65 14.97 13.11
N PHE A 37 0.02 14.01 13.77
CA PHE A 37 -0.70 12.91 13.15
C PHE A 37 -1.92 12.59 14.01
N LYS A 38 -3.11 13.02 13.58
CA LYS A 38 -4.35 12.86 14.34
C LYS A 38 -5.48 12.42 13.43
N VAL A 39 -6.32 11.54 13.96
CA VAL A 39 -7.54 11.05 13.33
C VAL A 39 -8.64 11.20 14.37
N ASP A 40 -9.79 11.68 13.95
CA ASP A 40 -10.99 11.79 14.77
C ASP A 40 -11.49 10.39 15.16
N ASP A 41 -11.83 10.20 16.43
CA ASP A 41 -12.35 8.92 16.95
C ASP A 41 -13.64 8.49 16.22
N ARG A 42 -14.42 9.46 15.71
CA ARG A 42 -15.62 9.22 14.89
C ARG A 42 -15.30 8.61 13.51
N ALA A 43 -14.03 8.55 13.12
CA ALA A 43 -13.57 7.96 11.85
C ALA A 43 -13.09 6.51 11.97
N GLU A 44 -13.47 5.83 13.05
CA GLU A 44 -13.09 4.44 13.27
C GLU A 44 -13.51 3.53 12.10
N GLY A 45 -12.53 2.78 11.59
CA GLY A 45 -12.74 1.84 10.50
C GLY A 45 -12.88 2.47 9.11
N GLU A 46 -12.75 3.79 8.96
CA GLU A 46 -12.67 4.48 7.66
C GLU A 46 -11.27 4.55 7.06
N LYS A 47 -10.28 4.09 7.83
CA LYS A 47 -8.87 4.01 7.41
C LYS A 47 -8.25 5.37 7.08
N LEU A 48 -8.74 6.46 7.67
CA LEU A 48 -8.17 7.80 7.49
C LEU A 48 -6.71 7.90 7.94
N GLY A 49 -6.30 7.13 8.97
CA GLY A 49 -4.89 7.04 9.36
C GLY A 49 -4.02 6.43 8.26
N GLU A 50 -4.49 5.36 7.59
CA GLU A 50 -3.78 4.77 6.45
C GLU A 50 -3.73 5.75 5.27
N LEU A 51 -4.80 6.51 5.01
CA LEU A 51 -4.84 7.55 3.97
C LEU A 51 -3.83 8.68 4.23
N LEU A 52 -3.77 9.20 5.47
CA LEU A 52 -2.79 10.22 5.84
C LEU A 52 -1.38 9.70 5.68
N LEU A 53 -1.10 8.50 6.20
CA LEU A 53 0.23 7.91 6.12
C LEU A 53 0.64 7.63 4.67
N LYS A 54 -0.28 7.12 3.84
CA LYS A 54 -0.07 6.96 2.39
C LYS A 54 0.36 8.27 1.74
N THR A 55 -0.34 9.36 2.06
CA THR A 55 -0.04 10.69 1.52
C THR A 55 1.33 11.19 1.96
N VAL A 56 1.67 11.01 3.25
CA VAL A 56 3.00 11.36 3.80
C VAL A 56 4.10 10.58 3.11
N LEU A 57 3.94 9.26 2.96
CA LEU A 57 4.93 8.39 2.34
C LEU A 57 5.11 8.68 0.84
N GLN A 58 4.03 8.91 0.10
CA GLN A 58 4.09 9.32 -1.30
C GLN A 58 4.82 10.64 -1.45
N TRP A 59 4.50 11.64 -0.62
CA TRP A 59 5.22 12.91 -0.62
C TRP A 59 6.71 12.70 -0.27
N ALA A 60 7.02 11.89 0.73
CA ALA A 60 8.39 11.63 1.16
C ALA A 60 9.22 10.97 0.05
N HIS A 61 8.62 10.05 -0.71
CA HIS A 61 9.23 9.43 -1.88
C HIS A 61 9.52 10.46 -2.98
N VAL A 62 8.54 11.28 -3.38
CA VAL A 62 8.71 12.34 -4.39
C VAL A 62 9.79 13.34 -3.96
N GLN A 63 9.85 13.67 -2.66
CA GLN A 63 10.83 14.59 -2.09
C GLN A 63 12.18 13.94 -1.78
N ARG A 64 12.34 12.63 -2.06
CA ARG A 64 13.56 11.84 -1.80
C ARG A 64 14.05 11.90 -0.35
N VAL A 65 13.10 11.92 0.59
CA VAL A 65 13.38 11.89 2.03
C VAL A 65 14.02 10.55 2.41
N ASP A 66 15.10 10.60 3.20
CA ASP A 66 15.84 9.40 3.59
C ASP A 66 15.18 8.64 4.74
N ALA A 67 14.65 9.37 5.72
CA ALA A 67 13.91 8.82 6.84
C ALA A 67 12.90 9.82 7.42
N LEU A 68 11.86 9.27 8.02
CA LEU A 68 10.84 9.98 8.80
C LEU A 68 11.02 9.67 10.27
N PHE A 69 10.70 10.61 11.14
CA PHE A 69 10.55 10.33 12.56
C PHE A 69 9.32 10.99 13.16
N VAL A 70 8.85 10.43 14.27
CA VAL A 70 7.74 10.94 15.06
C VAL A 70 8.03 10.70 16.53
N THR A 71 7.59 11.62 17.38
CA THR A 71 7.64 11.43 18.84
C THR A 71 6.23 11.09 19.32
N VAL A 72 6.13 10.09 20.18
CA VAL A 72 4.85 9.56 20.66
C VAL A 72 4.93 9.37 22.16
N ILE A 73 3.99 9.97 22.89
CA ILE A 73 3.83 9.74 24.32
C ILE A 73 3.51 8.26 24.54
N ASN A 74 4.26 7.61 25.41
CA ASN A 74 4.10 6.22 25.79
C ASN A 74 3.04 6.08 26.89
N ASP A 75 1.78 6.33 26.52
CA ASP A 75 0.61 6.13 27.37
C ASP A 75 -0.35 5.10 26.74
N ASP A 76 -1.34 4.63 27.52
CA ASP A 76 -2.33 3.65 27.06
C ASP A 76 -3.14 4.13 25.83
N ALA A 77 -3.42 5.43 25.75
CA ALA A 77 -4.17 6.03 24.65
C ALA A 77 -3.39 6.05 23.33
N LYS A 78 -2.05 6.05 23.37
CA LYS A 78 -1.18 6.05 22.18
C LYS A 78 -0.67 4.68 21.78
N GLN A 79 -0.93 3.62 22.55
CA GLN A 79 -0.55 2.25 22.18
C GLN A 79 -1.12 1.82 20.82
N VAL A 80 -2.34 2.27 20.49
CA VAL A 80 -2.96 2.01 19.18
C VAL A 80 -2.17 2.68 18.04
N LEU A 81 -1.74 3.93 18.24
CA LEU A 81 -0.93 4.67 17.26
C LEU A 81 0.44 4.02 17.08
N MET A 82 1.10 3.60 18.16
CA MET A 82 2.41 2.95 18.07
C MET A 82 2.34 1.63 17.30
N ARG A 83 1.34 0.78 17.57
CA ARG A 83 1.11 -0.46 16.78
C ARG A 83 0.75 -0.17 15.33
N PHE A 84 0.01 0.90 15.08
CA PHE A 84 -0.29 1.36 13.72
C PHE A 84 0.99 1.75 12.98
N LEU A 85 1.85 2.57 13.58
CA LEU A 85 3.12 2.99 12.98
C LEU A 85 4.07 1.80 12.77
N ASP A 86 4.18 0.91 13.76
CA ASP A 86 4.96 -0.34 13.67
C ASP A 86 4.52 -1.22 12.49
N THR A 87 3.20 -1.33 12.26
CA THR A 87 2.64 -2.04 11.09
C THR A 87 3.17 -1.49 9.77
N PHE A 88 3.60 -0.23 9.72
CA PHE A 88 4.17 0.45 8.55
C PHE A 88 5.68 0.70 8.67
N GLY A 89 6.37 -0.04 9.54
CA GLY A 89 7.82 -0.08 9.61
C GLY A 89 8.47 1.08 10.37
N PHE A 90 7.70 1.80 11.19
CA PHE A 90 8.29 2.68 12.20
C PHE A 90 8.80 1.84 13.36
N VAL A 91 10.04 2.07 13.78
CA VAL A 91 10.66 1.37 14.89
C VAL A 91 11.03 2.35 15.99
N ASN A 92 10.86 1.95 17.25
CA ASN A 92 11.35 2.75 18.37
C ASN A 92 12.89 2.73 18.40
N VAL A 93 13.51 3.91 18.33
CA VAL A 93 14.97 4.10 18.37
C VAL A 93 15.47 4.61 19.72
N GLY A 94 14.58 5.00 20.62
CA GLY A 94 14.94 5.48 21.95
C GLY A 94 13.87 6.36 22.59
N ARG A 95 14.21 6.91 23.76
CA ARG A 95 13.37 7.84 24.51
C ARG A 95 13.81 9.27 24.26
N LEU A 96 12.85 10.18 24.15
CA LEU A 96 13.12 11.60 24.01
C LEU A 96 13.89 12.11 25.24
N PRO A 97 15.00 12.84 25.08
CA PRO A 97 15.75 13.37 26.22
C PRO A 97 14.94 14.39 27.00
N GLY A 98 15.00 14.32 28.33
CA GLY A 98 14.32 15.28 29.22
C GLY A 98 12.83 14.99 29.44
N THR A 99 12.30 13.87 28.93
CA THR A 99 10.96 13.37 29.25
C THR A 99 11.04 11.89 29.63
N ASP A 100 10.22 11.45 30.59
CA ASP A 100 10.26 10.06 31.05
C ASP A 100 9.42 9.12 30.18
N ASP A 101 8.45 9.69 29.43
CA ASP A 101 7.38 8.92 28.79
C ASP A 101 7.17 9.27 27.30
N GLU A 102 8.17 9.77 26.57
CA GLU A 102 8.03 10.00 25.12
C GLU A 102 9.05 9.18 24.32
N TRP A 103 8.58 8.44 23.33
CA TRP A 103 9.40 7.60 22.46
C TRP A 103 9.63 8.26 21.12
N VAL A 104 10.80 8.01 20.54
CA VAL A 104 11.17 8.44 19.20
C VAL A 104 11.05 7.23 18.28
N LEU A 105 10.16 7.31 17.29
CA LEU A 105 9.95 6.27 16.30
C LEU A 105 10.47 6.75 14.95
N GLU A 106 11.31 5.95 14.30
CA GLU A 106 11.88 6.24 12.99
C GLU A 106 11.39 5.25 11.93
N LYS A 107 11.20 5.74 10.71
CA LYS A 107 11.03 4.92 9.51
C LYS A 107 12.07 5.31 8.47
N ASN A 108 12.93 4.36 8.11
CA ASN A 108 13.87 4.53 7.02
C ASN A 108 13.14 4.33 5.69
N LEU A 109 13.36 5.20 4.71
CA LEU A 109 12.75 5.12 3.37
C LEU A 109 13.75 4.69 2.30
N ARG A 110 15.02 4.52 2.66
CA ARG A 110 16.08 4.00 1.80
C ARG A 110 16.71 2.76 2.39
N SER A 111 16.94 1.77 1.54
CA SER A 111 17.68 0.57 1.90
C SER A 111 19.16 0.88 2.09
N GLY A 112 19.73 0.44 3.21
CA GLY A 112 21.17 0.45 3.45
C GLY A 112 21.82 -0.90 3.12
N ALA A 113 23.13 -1.02 3.32
CA ALA A 113 23.89 -2.25 3.07
C ALA A 113 23.39 -3.48 3.85
N ASN A 114 22.76 -3.25 5.02
CA ASN A 114 22.21 -4.30 5.90
C ASN A 114 20.69 -4.45 5.72
N ALA A 115 20.20 -4.28 4.50
CA ALA A 115 18.78 -4.47 4.19
C ALA A 115 18.35 -5.93 4.44
N PRO A 116 17.13 -6.17 4.96
CA PRO A 116 16.61 -7.52 5.13
C PRO A 116 16.55 -8.27 3.79
N THR A 117 16.90 -9.55 3.81
CA THR A 117 16.79 -10.43 2.64
C THR A 117 15.37 -10.93 2.42
N ASP A 118 14.55 -11.01 3.48
CA ASP A 118 13.13 -11.35 3.37
C ASP A 118 12.37 -10.22 2.65
N PRO A 119 11.73 -10.48 1.50
CA PRO A 119 11.14 -9.43 0.68
C PRO A 119 9.98 -8.67 1.35
N LEU A 120 9.16 -9.33 2.17
CA LEU A 120 8.09 -8.65 2.89
C LEU A 120 8.66 -7.73 3.97
N THR A 121 9.62 -8.22 4.76
CA THR A 121 10.30 -7.43 5.79
C THR A 121 11.00 -6.22 5.17
N TYR A 122 11.64 -6.39 4.01
CA TYR A 122 12.23 -5.30 3.25
C TYR A 122 11.19 -4.23 2.89
N HIS A 123 10.06 -4.63 2.31
CA HIS A 123 8.99 -3.71 1.93
C HIS A 123 8.37 -2.99 3.13
N VAL A 124 8.10 -3.69 4.24
CA VAL A 124 7.58 -3.07 5.47
C VAL A 124 8.54 -2.01 6.00
N ARG A 125 9.85 -2.33 6.01
CA ARG A 125 10.87 -1.42 6.54
C ARG A 125 11.01 -0.17 5.68
N TYR A 126 11.20 -0.32 4.37
CA TYR A 126 11.59 0.79 3.49
C TYR A 126 10.46 1.40 2.67
N GLY A 127 9.38 0.66 2.43
CA GLY A 127 8.26 1.11 1.62
C GLY A 127 7.04 1.53 2.45
N PRO A 128 5.92 1.83 1.78
CA PRO A 128 5.82 2.09 0.36
C PRO A 128 6.45 3.45 -0.03
N PRO A 129 7.12 3.55 -1.18
CA PRO A 129 7.34 2.47 -2.12
C PRO A 129 8.73 1.82 -1.96
N ALA A 130 8.80 0.49 -1.94
CA ALA A 130 10.07 -0.25 -1.92
C ALA A 130 9.83 -1.74 -2.20
N VAL A 131 10.53 -2.32 -3.18
CA VAL A 131 10.46 -3.76 -3.47
C VAL A 131 11.85 -4.38 -3.42
N ALA A 132 11.94 -5.61 -2.91
CA ALA A 132 13.22 -6.30 -2.84
C ALA A 132 13.57 -6.91 -4.21
N SER A 133 14.85 -6.89 -4.57
CA SER A 133 15.36 -7.53 -5.80
C SER A 133 15.15 -9.05 -5.83
N GLY A 134 14.93 -9.67 -4.65
CA GLY A 134 14.62 -11.09 -4.52
C GLY A 134 13.14 -11.45 -4.72
N SER A 135 12.24 -10.49 -4.91
CA SER A 135 10.80 -10.75 -4.98
C SER A 135 10.40 -11.56 -6.21
N ASP A 136 9.44 -12.47 -6.06
CA ASP A 136 8.68 -13.01 -7.18
C ASP A 136 7.76 -11.94 -7.78
N VAL A 137 7.42 -12.07 -9.06
CA VAL A 137 6.49 -11.14 -9.75
C VAL A 137 5.29 -11.92 -10.27
N PHE A 138 4.10 -11.43 -9.96
CA PHE A 138 2.83 -11.95 -10.46
C PHE A 138 1.99 -10.85 -11.09
N VAL A 139 1.30 -11.18 -12.18
CA VAL A 139 0.30 -10.33 -12.81
C VAL A 139 -1.10 -10.82 -12.43
N ILE A 140 -1.91 -9.92 -11.90
CA ILE A 140 -3.30 -10.18 -11.50
C ILE A 140 -4.22 -9.46 -12.49
N PRO A 141 -4.95 -10.18 -13.36
CA PRO A 141 -5.96 -9.56 -14.20
C PRO A 141 -7.16 -9.14 -13.35
N ILE A 142 -7.61 -7.90 -13.53
CA ILE A 142 -8.73 -7.33 -12.79
C ILE A 142 -9.63 -6.54 -13.75
N ARG A 143 -10.95 -6.70 -13.58
CA ARG A 143 -11.94 -5.99 -14.40
C ARG A 143 -12.02 -4.53 -13.96
N PRO A 144 -12.30 -3.59 -14.89
CA PRO A 144 -12.43 -2.15 -14.59
C PRO A 144 -13.23 -1.82 -13.32
N THR A 145 -14.43 -2.37 -13.17
CA THR A 145 -15.31 -2.09 -12.03
C THR A 145 -14.68 -2.44 -10.69
N TRP A 146 -13.93 -3.54 -10.62
CA TRP A 146 -13.22 -3.97 -9.41
C TRP A 146 -11.94 -3.17 -9.20
N TYR A 147 -11.25 -2.81 -10.29
CA TYR A 147 -10.05 -1.99 -10.23
C TYR A 147 -10.35 -0.60 -9.68
N GLU A 148 -11.39 0.06 -10.18
CA GLU A 148 -11.83 1.38 -9.75
C GLU A 148 -12.31 1.39 -8.29
N GLY A 149 -12.91 0.30 -7.82
CA GLY A 149 -13.25 0.14 -6.41
C GLY A 149 -12.02 -0.10 -5.52
N LEU A 150 -11.07 -0.95 -5.95
CA LEU A 150 -9.88 -1.28 -5.16
C LEU A 150 -8.86 -0.13 -5.12
N PHE A 151 -8.78 0.64 -6.20
CA PHE A 151 -7.85 1.75 -6.42
C PHE A 151 -8.60 3.01 -6.89
N PRO A 152 -9.47 3.60 -6.04
CA PRO A 152 -10.26 4.77 -6.42
C PRO A 152 -9.40 6.02 -6.64
N ASP A 153 -8.18 6.02 -6.12
CA ASP A 153 -7.18 7.07 -6.27
C ASP A 153 -6.13 6.76 -7.35
N SER A 154 -6.32 5.70 -8.13
CA SER A 154 -5.51 5.47 -9.33
C SER A 154 -5.70 6.66 -10.27
N PRO A 155 -4.61 7.31 -10.75
CA PRO A 155 -4.73 8.32 -11.78
C PRO A 155 -5.48 7.74 -12.98
N SER A 156 -6.34 8.55 -13.59
CA SER A 156 -7.06 8.16 -14.80
C SER A 156 -6.05 7.73 -15.87
N LEU A 157 -6.39 6.71 -16.66
CA LEU A 157 -5.58 6.28 -17.82
C LEU A 157 -5.36 7.44 -18.82
N ASP A 158 -6.24 8.43 -18.80
CA ASP A 158 -6.20 9.63 -19.65
C ASP A 158 -5.36 10.78 -19.03
N GLY A 159 -4.59 10.52 -17.96
CA GLY A 159 -3.63 11.48 -17.39
C GLY A 159 -4.21 12.55 -16.48
N THR A 160 -5.51 12.52 -16.16
CA THR A 160 -6.08 13.42 -15.14
C THR A 160 -5.68 12.95 -13.74
N LEU A 161 -4.72 13.67 -13.16
CA LEU A 161 -4.39 13.60 -11.74
C LEU A 161 -5.53 14.21 -10.93
N THR A 162 -6.50 13.41 -10.53
CA THR A 162 -7.25 13.74 -9.31
C THR A 162 -6.36 13.42 -8.12
N LEU A 163 -5.45 14.34 -7.80
CA LEU A 163 -5.06 14.50 -6.41
C LEU A 163 -6.38 14.74 -5.66
N PRO A 164 -6.71 13.97 -4.61
CA PRO A 164 -7.82 14.36 -3.76
C PRO A 164 -7.41 15.69 -3.13
N GLY A 165 -7.88 16.79 -3.69
CA GLY A 165 -8.22 17.94 -2.88
C GLY A 165 -9.17 17.39 -1.83
N PHE A 166 -8.77 17.43 -0.56
CA PHE A 166 -9.46 16.74 0.53
C PHE A 166 -10.83 17.33 0.89
N SER A 167 -11.45 18.07 -0.03
CA SER A 167 -12.83 18.54 0.06
C SER A 167 -13.76 17.56 -0.67
N ASN A 168 -14.82 17.11 0.01
CA ASN A 168 -15.86 16.21 -0.54
C ASN A 168 -15.39 14.80 -1.00
N VAL A 169 -14.37 14.21 -0.37
CA VAL A 169 -13.98 12.82 -0.67
C VAL A 169 -15.08 11.86 -0.19
N GLU A 170 -15.68 11.10 -1.11
CA GLU A 170 -16.52 9.95 -0.73
C GLU A 170 -15.64 8.92 -0.01
N ILE A 171 -15.83 8.78 1.30
CA ILE A 171 -14.94 8.00 2.14
C ILE A 171 -15.15 6.51 1.86
N ARG A 172 -14.16 5.89 1.20
CA ARG A 172 -14.14 4.45 0.90
C ARG A 172 -13.03 3.77 1.72
N PRO A 173 -13.35 3.07 2.82
CA PRO A 173 -12.35 2.54 3.74
C PRO A 173 -11.29 1.63 3.08
N PHE A 174 -11.70 0.76 2.15
CA PHE A 174 -10.79 -0.10 1.40
C PHE A 174 -9.94 0.67 0.39
N GLY A 175 -10.45 1.77 -0.18
CA GLY A 175 -9.71 2.66 -1.07
C GLY A 175 -8.58 3.39 -0.35
N ASN A 176 -8.89 3.88 0.85
CA ASN A 176 -7.99 4.61 1.75
C ASN A 176 -6.85 3.74 2.31
N ALA A 177 -7.07 2.44 2.44
CA ALA A 177 -6.14 1.53 3.09
C ALA A 177 -4.85 1.34 2.26
N LEU A 178 -3.70 1.37 2.94
CA LEU A 178 -2.43 0.88 2.40
C LEU A 178 -2.42 -0.65 2.38
N ARG A 179 -3.09 -1.30 3.34
CA ARG A 179 -3.30 -2.75 3.37
C ARG A 179 -4.67 -3.11 2.79
N LYS A 180 -4.67 -3.80 1.66
CA LYS A 180 -5.87 -4.14 0.87
C LYS A 180 -6.03 -5.66 0.73
N ALA A 181 -7.21 -6.09 0.31
CA ALA A 181 -7.53 -7.48 0.04
C ALA A 181 -8.09 -7.63 -1.39
N TYR A 182 -7.56 -8.59 -2.13
CA TYR A 182 -8.07 -8.99 -3.44
C TYR A 182 -8.51 -10.46 -3.39
N LEU A 183 -9.66 -10.76 -4.00
CA LEU A 183 -10.19 -12.12 -4.09
C LEU A 183 -10.23 -12.58 -5.54
N SER A 184 -9.94 -13.85 -5.78
CA SER A 184 -9.97 -14.45 -7.11
C SER A 184 -10.38 -15.91 -7.07
N ASN A 185 -11.12 -16.36 -8.07
CA ASN A 185 -11.41 -17.79 -8.29
C ASN A 185 -10.26 -18.51 -9.02
N SER A 186 -9.10 -17.87 -9.16
CA SER A 186 -7.88 -18.50 -9.67
C SER A 186 -7.62 -19.84 -8.97
N THR A 187 -7.13 -20.85 -9.69
CA THR A 187 -6.81 -22.18 -9.14
C THR A 187 -5.51 -22.21 -8.34
N ARG A 188 -4.75 -21.10 -8.28
CA ARG A 188 -3.51 -21.02 -7.50
C ARG A 188 -3.76 -21.27 -6.00
N LYS A 189 -2.82 -21.96 -5.37
CA LYS A 189 -2.91 -22.29 -3.94
C LYS A 189 -2.49 -21.13 -3.04
N SER A 190 -1.44 -20.40 -3.42
CA SER A 190 -0.88 -19.29 -2.64
C SER A 190 -0.05 -18.37 -3.53
N LEU A 191 0.27 -17.20 -2.98
CA LEU A 191 1.34 -16.32 -3.47
C LEU A 191 2.34 -16.13 -2.31
N PRO A 192 3.66 -16.26 -2.54
CA PRO A 192 4.64 -16.05 -1.48
C PRO A 192 4.56 -14.62 -0.91
N ALA A 193 4.70 -14.50 0.41
CA ALA A 193 4.82 -13.21 1.06
C ALA A 193 6.01 -12.42 0.49
N GLY A 194 5.84 -11.11 0.29
CA GLY A 194 6.84 -10.25 -0.31
C GLY A 194 6.93 -10.31 -1.85
N SER A 195 6.10 -11.13 -2.50
CA SER A 195 5.98 -11.10 -3.96
C SER A 195 5.38 -9.79 -4.44
N VAL A 196 5.88 -9.27 -5.55
CA VAL A 196 5.31 -8.13 -6.26
C VAL A 196 4.09 -8.59 -7.05
N ILE A 197 2.98 -7.87 -6.93
CA ILE A 197 1.76 -8.06 -7.70
C ILE A 197 1.47 -6.85 -8.58
N LEU A 198 1.33 -7.12 -9.87
CA LEU A 198 1.01 -6.17 -10.92
C LEU A 198 -0.48 -6.29 -11.24
N PHE A 199 -1.29 -5.28 -10.88
CA PHE A 199 -2.72 -5.31 -11.20
C PHE A 199 -2.92 -4.87 -12.65
N TYR A 200 -3.13 -5.84 -13.54
CA TYR A 200 -3.44 -5.63 -14.95
C TYR A 200 -4.93 -5.33 -15.09
N ARG A 201 -5.28 -4.05 -15.27
CA ARG A 201 -6.66 -3.64 -15.56
C ARG A 201 -6.98 -4.01 -17.00
N SER A 202 -7.97 -4.88 -17.21
CA SER A 202 -8.40 -5.24 -18.56
C SER A 202 -9.14 -4.08 -19.26
N ALA A 203 -9.17 -4.10 -20.59
CA ALA A 203 -9.85 -3.08 -21.41
C ALA A 203 -11.37 -2.98 -21.14
N GLY A 204 -11.99 -4.02 -20.58
CA GLY A 204 -13.43 -4.08 -20.34
C GLY A 204 -14.26 -4.15 -21.62
N ALA A 205 -15.58 -3.98 -21.48
CA ALA A 205 -16.53 -4.09 -22.58
C ALA A 205 -16.58 -2.87 -23.52
N ARG A 206 -15.96 -1.75 -23.13
CA ARG A 206 -16.02 -0.47 -23.88
C ARG A 206 -14.89 -0.28 -24.89
N GLY A 207 -14.01 -1.27 -25.05
CA GLY A 207 -12.78 -1.12 -25.84
C GLY A 207 -11.71 -0.28 -25.11
N GLY A 208 -10.45 -0.49 -25.47
CA GLY A 208 -9.27 0.10 -24.83
C GLY A 208 -8.08 -0.87 -24.81
N GLN A 209 -6.93 -0.43 -24.29
CA GLN A 209 -5.78 -1.31 -24.04
C GLN A 209 -5.70 -1.63 -22.55
N GLY A 210 -5.45 -2.89 -22.22
CA GLY A 210 -5.21 -3.28 -20.83
C GLY A 210 -3.80 -2.87 -20.41
N ALA A 211 -3.65 -2.46 -19.16
CA ALA A 211 -2.39 -1.94 -18.64
C ALA A 211 -2.22 -2.23 -17.15
N VAL A 212 -0.97 -2.21 -16.70
CA VAL A 212 -0.60 -2.23 -15.28
C VAL A 212 -0.34 -0.79 -14.84
N ARG A 213 -0.92 -0.40 -13.70
CA ARG A 213 -0.61 0.88 -13.05
C ARG A 213 -0.50 0.74 -11.55
N ALA A 214 -1.33 -0.07 -10.91
CA ALA A 214 -1.24 -0.33 -9.47
C ALA A 214 -0.27 -1.49 -9.17
N ILE A 215 0.70 -1.20 -8.30
CA ILE A 215 1.66 -2.17 -7.78
C ILE A 215 1.34 -2.47 -6.32
N GLY A 216 1.43 -3.74 -5.94
CA GLY A 216 1.36 -4.15 -4.54
C GLY A 216 2.41 -5.18 -4.18
N VAL A 217 2.55 -5.43 -2.88
CA VAL A 217 3.39 -6.48 -2.30
C VAL A 217 2.53 -7.42 -1.47
N VAL A 218 2.60 -8.72 -1.74
CA VAL A 218 1.82 -9.74 -1.03
C VAL A 218 2.22 -9.75 0.43
N GLU A 219 1.24 -9.66 1.33
CA GLU A 219 1.44 -9.83 2.76
C GLU A 219 1.11 -11.25 3.19
N GLN A 220 -0.06 -11.75 2.79
CA GLN A 220 -0.53 -13.08 3.15
C GLN A 220 -1.55 -13.58 2.14
N THR A 221 -1.63 -14.90 1.95
CA THR A 221 -2.68 -15.52 1.13
C THR A 221 -3.43 -16.60 1.89
N LEU A 222 -4.72 -16.71 1.61
CA LEU A 222 -5.61 -17.76 2.10
C LEU A 222 -6.37 -18.34 0.91
N ARG A 223 -6.44 -19.67 0.82
CA ARG A 223 -7.40 -20.34 -0.06
C ARG A 223 -8.46 -21.02 0.79
N SER A 224 -9.73 -20.71 0.56
CA SER A 224 -10.84 -21.30 1.31
C SER A 224 -12.11 -21.33 0.45
N SER A 225 -13.00 -22.25 0.78
CA SER A 225 -14.39 -22.28 0.28
C SER A 225 -15.40 -21.91 1.38
N ASP A 226 -14.92 -21.56 2.58
CA ASP A 226 -15.75 -21.10 3.70
C ASP A 226 -15.81 -19.56 3.72
N PRO A 227 -16.98 -18.96 3.46
CA PRO A 227 -17.16 -17.50 3.48
C PRO A 227 -16.77 -16.85 4.81
N SER A 228 -17.04 -17.50 5.95
CA SER A 228 -16.74 -16.95 7.27
C SER A 228 -15.23 -16.82 7.49
N VAL A 229 -14.48 -17.84 7.07
CA VAL A 229 -13.01 -17.83 7.14
C VAL A 229 -12.44 -16.75 6.22
N VAL A 230 -12.98 -16.60 5.01
CA VAL A 230 -12.54 -15.57 4.06
C VAL A 230 -12.85 -14.16 4.57
N LEU A 231 -14.05 -13.92 5.08
CA LEU A 231 -14.47 -12.62 5.62
C LEU A 231 -13.64 -12.21 6.84
N SER A 232 -13.34 -13.15 7.74
CA SER A 232 -12.44 -12.92 8.87
C SER A 232 -11.02 -12.54 8.41
N PHE A 233 -10.52 -13.24 7.39
CA PHE A 233 -9.19 -12.99 6.83
C PHE A 233 -9.06 -11.62 6.15
N VAL A 234 -10.03 -11.23 5.33
CA VAL A 234 -9.97 -9.96 4.58
C VAL A 234 -10.44 -8.75 5.40
N GLY A 235 -11.36 -8.95 6.35
CA GLY A 235 -11.98 -7.90 7.13
C GLY A 235 -12.54 -6.77 6.25
N ARG A 236 -12.35 -5.52 6.68
CA ARG A 236 -12.79 -4.31 5.94
C ARG A 236 -11.83 -3.87 4.83
N ARG A 237 -10.94 -4.74 4.36
CA ARG A 237 -9.89 -4.41 3.37
C ARG A 237 -10.25 -4.82 1.94
N THR A 238 -11.42 -5.43 1.75
CA THR A 238 -11.91 -5.93 0.46
C THR A 238 -12.93 -4.97 -0.16
N VAL A 239 -13.00 -4.96 -1.49
CA VAL A 239 -14.04 -4.28 -2.28
C VAL A 239 -15.32 -5.13 -2.41
N TYR A 240 -15.23 -6.44 -2.15
CA TYR A 240 -16.33 -7.38 -2.33
C TYR A 240 -17.28 -7.39 -1.13
N THR A 241 -18.59 -7.47 -1.38
CA THR A 241 -19.61 -7.62 -0.33
C THR A 241 -19.61 -9.02 0.28
N ALA A 242 -20.26 -9.21 1.42
CA ALA A 242 -20.38 -10.53 2.05
C ALA A 242 -21.09 -11.55 1.13
N GLU A 243 -22.10 -11.11 0.39
CA GLU A 243 -22.82 -11.92 -0.59
C GLU A 243 -21.94 -12.28 -1.80
N GLU A 244 -21.10 -11.35 -2.25
CA GLU A 244 -20.11 -11.59 -3.30
C GLU A 244 -19.05 -12.59 -2.86
N VAL A 245 -18.48 -12.42 -1.67
CA VAL A 245 -17.54 -13.37 -1.09
C VAL A 245 -18.17 -14.75 -0.98
N SER A 246 -19.42 -14.84 -0.50
CA SER A 246 -20.16 -16.10 -0.39
C SER A 246 -20.34 -16.79 -1.75
N ARG A 247 -20.67 -16.03 -2.79
CA ARG A 247 -20.76 -16.56 -4.17
C ARG A 247 -19.41 -17.05 -4.69
N MET A 248 -18.33 -16.29 -4.47
CA MET A 248 -16.99 -16.68 -4.91
C MET A 248 -16.49 -17.97 -4.23
N CYS A 249 -16.82 -18.15 -2.95
CA CYS A 249 -16.44 -19.32 -2.17
C CYS A 249 -17.01 -20.64 -2.72
N GLN A 250 -18.09 -20.61 -3.51
CA GLN A 250 -18.69 -21.82 -4.11
C GLN A 250 -17.72 -22.60 -5.00
N SER A 251 -16.75 -21.92 -5.62
CA SER A 251 -15.73 -22.55 -6.47
C SER A 251 -14.36 -22.66 -5.79
N GLY A 252 -14.25 -22.26 -4.52
CA GLY A 252 -13.01 -22.03 -3.81
C GLY A 252 -12.30 -20.76 -4.27
N VAL A 253 -12.02 -19.86 -3.33
CA VAL A 253 -11.43 -18.55 -3.61
C VAL A 253 -10.03 -18.45 -3.00
N ILE A 254 -9.12 -17.78 -3.69
CA ILE A 254 -7.89 -17.27 -3.10
C ILE A 254 -8.10 -15.81 -2.71
N ALA A 255 -7.91 -15.52 -1.43
CA ALA A 255 -7.85 -14.18 -0.87
C ALA A 255 -6.39 -13.78 -0.67
N VAL A 256 -6.02 -12.60 -1.14
CA VAL A 256 -4.67 -12.05 -1.09
C VAL A 256 -4.73 -10.75 -0.29
N LEU A 257 -4.15 -10.75 0.90
CA LEU A 257 -3.81 -9.52 1.61
C LEU A 257 -2.52 -8.98 1.01
N PHE A 258 -2.51 -7.70 0.68
CA PHE A 258 -1.37 -7.04 0.09
C PHE A 258 -1.23 -5.60 0.59
N ARG A 259 -0.01 -5.08 0.48
CA ARG A 259 0.32 -3.68 0.71
C ARG A 259 0.37 -2.98 -0.64
N GLN A 260 -0.38 -1.90 -0.81
CA GLN A 260 -0.25 -1.05 -1.99
C GLN A 260 1.12 -0.37 -1.92
N ASP A 261 1.92 -0.55 -2.97
CA ASP A 261 3.28 0.00 -3.07
C ASP A 261 3.25 1.38 -3.73
N ARG A 262 2.94 1.41 -5.03
CA ARG A 262 2.86 2.67 -5.80
C ARG A 262 1.87 2.54 -6.95
N PHE A 263 1.50 3.69 -7.49
CA PHE A 263 1.03 3.76 -8.86
C PHE A 263 2.21 4.10 -9.76
N LEU A 264 2.25 3.50 -10.94
CA LEU A 264 3.21 3.90 -11.97
C LEU A 264 2.80 5.24 -12.57
N ASP A 265 3.78 6.10 -12.83
CA ASP A 265 3.55 7.38 -13.52
C ASP A 265 3.07 7.13 -14.96
N GLU A 266 3.75 6.23 -15.66
CA GLU A 266 3.37 5.70 -16.96
C GLU A 266 2.88 4.25 -16.80
N ALA A 267 1.72 3.94 -17.36
CA ALA A 267 1.16 2.60 -17.25
C ALA A 267 1.88 1.64 -18.22
N TRP A 268 2.26 0.45 -17.75
CA TRP A 268 2.84 -0.57 -18.63
C TRP A 268 1.75 -1.22 -19.47
N SER A 269 1.89 -1.11 -20.77
CA SER A 269 0.94 -1.69 -21.73
C SER A 269 1.08 -3.22 -21.82
N LEU A 270 0.06 -3.90 -22.35
CA LEU A 270 0.18 -5.33 -22.63
C LEU A 270 1.35 -5.63 -23.58
N ASP A 271 1.52 -4.85 -24.64
CA ASP A 271 2.54 -5.08 -25.66
C ASP A 271 3.95 -4.93 -25.06
N GLU A 272 4.15 -3.95 -24.19
CA GLU A 272 5.39 -3.78 -23.44
C GLU A 272 5.67 -4.97 -22.50
N LEU A 273 4.66 -5.40 -21.73
CA LEU A 273 4.80 -6.55 -20.83
C LEU A 273 5.11 -7.85 -21.59
N VAL A 274 4.59 -8.00 -22.82
CA VAL A 274 4.92 -9.14 -23.69
C VAL A 274 6.33 -8.99 -24.26
N ALA A 275 6.68 -7.81 -24.77
CA ALA A 275 8.00 -7.53 -25.35
C ALA A 275 9.14 -7.76 -24.33
N MET A 276 8.90 -7.40 -23.07
CA MET A 276 9.87 -7.59 -21.97
C MET A 276 9.81 -8.99 -21.33
N GLY A 277 9.00 -9.92 -21.86
CA GLY A 277 8.94 -11.30 -21.35
C GLY A 277 8.27 -11.45 -19.98
N VAL A 278 7.47 -10.47 -19.56
CA VAL A 278 6.66 -10.54 -18.33
C VAL A 278 5.41 -11.39 -18.56
N LEU A 279 4.80 -11.29 -19.74
CA LEU A 279 3.60 -12.01 -20.15
C LEU A 279 3.79 -12.66 -21.52
N ASN A 280 3.02 -13.72 -21.81
CA ASN A 280 2.95 -14.32 -23.16
C ASN A 280 1.71 -13.84 -23.96
N GLY A 281 0.94 -12.92 -23.38
CA GLY A 281 -0.34 -12.45 -23.91
C GLY A 281 -1.26 -11.96 -22.77
N PRO A 282 -2.51 -11.58 -23.08
CA PRO A 282 -3.44 -11.06 -22.08
C PRO A 282 -3.72 -12.09 -20.97
N PRO A 283 -3.39 -11.79 -19.69
CA PRO A 283 -3.56 -12.76 -18.61
C PRO A 283 -5.04 -13.00 -18.30
N GLN A 284 -5.43 -14.27 -18.23
CA GLN A 284 -6.80 -14.68 -17.85
C GLN A 284 -6.92 -15.07 -16.37
N THR A 285 -5.80 -15.46 -15.77
CA THR A 285 -5.68 -15.81 -14.35
C THR A 285 -4.45 -15.14 -13.76
N ILE A 286 -4.29 -15.24 -12.44
CA ILE A 286 -3.06 -14.80 -11.78
C ILE A 286 -1.89 -15.54 -12.44
N THR A 287 -0.92 -14.81 -12.98
CA THR A 287 0.16 -15.35 -13.81
C THR A 287 1.50 -14.94 -13.21
N ARG A 288 2.44 -15.87 -13.01
CA ARG A 288 3.82 -15.50 -12.64
C ARG A 288 4.50 -14.90 -13.87
N ALA A 289 5.44 -13.98 -13.70
CA ALA A 289 6.26 -13.48 -14.79
C ALA A 289 6.78 -14.65 -15.66
N ALA A 290 6.66 -14.51 -16.98
CA ALA A 290 6.87 -15.61 -17.92
C ALA A 290 8.34 -16.03 -18.03
N SER A 291 9.26 -15.11 -17.76
CA SER A 291 10.71 -15.31 -17.82
C SER A 291 11.42 -14.66 -16.63
N GLU A 292 12.65 -15.10 -16.38
CA GLU A 292 13.52 -14.50 -15.35
C GLU A 292 13.96 -13.09 -15.77
N GLU A 293 14.16 -12.87 -17.07
CA GLU A 293 14.47 -11.56 -17.66
C GLU A 293 13.32 -10.58 -17.45
N GLY A 294 12.07 -11.01 -17.69
CA GLY A 294 10.89 -10.18 -17.46
C GLY A 294 10.67 -9.89 -15.98
N ARG A 295 10.93 -10.86 -15.10
CA ARG A 295 10.95 -10.63 -13.66
C ARG A 295 12.01 -9.58 -13.28
N ALA A 296 13.24 -9.74 -13.76
CA ALA A 296 14.34 -8.82 -13.47
C ALA A 296 14.07 -7.41 -13.98
N TRP A 297 13.47 -7.28 -15.18
CA TRP A 297 13.06 -5.99 -15.74
C TRP A 297 12.07 -5.28 -14.82
N ILE A 298 11.01 -5.96 -14.35
CA ILE A 298 10.05 -5.36 -13.41
C ILE A 298 10.74 -4.86 -12.15
N LEU A 299 11.60 -5.67 -11.54
CA LEU A 299 12.27 -5.29 -10.31
C LEU A 299 13.25 -4.14 -10.53
N GLN A 300 13.88 -4.06 -11.70
CA GLN A 300 14.70 -2.93 -12.09
C GLN A 300 13.86 -1.66 -12.22
N GLN A 301 12.72 -1.69 -12.90
CA GLN A 301 11.83 -0.52 -13.03
C GLN A 301 11.31 -0.03 -11.68
N LEU A 302 11.15 -0.92 -10.69
CA LEU A 302 10.63 -0.60 -9.35
C LEU A 302 11.73 -0.27 -8.31
N SER A 303 13.01 -0.32 -8.70
CA SER A 303 14.16 -0.08 -7.82
C SER A 303 14.44 1.40 -7.52
N GLY A 304 13.62 2.32 -8.05
CA GLY A 304 13.70 3.78 -7.87
C GLY A 304 12.78 4.34 -6.80
#